data_AF-A0A1E3P357-F1
#
_entry.id   AF-A0A1E3P357-F1
#
_cell.length_a   1.000
_cell.length_b   1.000
_cell.length_c   1.000
_cell.angle_alpha   90.00
_cell.angle_beta   90.00
_cell.angle_gamma   90.00
#
_symmetry.space_group_name_H-M   'P 1'
#
loop_
_entity.id
_entity.type
_entity.pdbx_description
1 polymer ?
#
loop_
_entity_poly.entity_id
_entity_poly.type
_entity_poly.pdbx_seq_one_letter_code
_entity_poly.pdbx_strand_id
1 'polypeptide(L)'
;SIIAQLNYYFSFENLLRDTYLRKQMNSQGFVPLKKLIEFNRLKALTGGNIQLLENALPFLPEIEAFEGKIRPRENWSKWVLPFEQRDDAGKEENENLEPEEPQKVSTNV
;
A
#
# COMPACT_ATOMS: atom_id res chain seq x y z
N SER A 1 -14.01 -4.04 -12.08
CA SER A 1 -14.40 -4.40 -10.70
C SER A 1 -13.41 -3.79 -9.71
N ILE A 2 -13.74 -3.72 -8.42
CA ILE A 2 -12.83 -3.20 -7.37
C ILE A 2 -11.55 -4.03 -7.31
N ILE A 3 -11.67 -5.37 -7.33
CA ILE A 3 -10.54 -6.30 -7.30
C ILE A 3 -9.56 -6.04 -8.45
N ALA A 4 -10.06 -5.95 -9.69
CA ALA A 4 -9.21 -5.67 -10.85
C ALA A 4 -8.51 -4.30 -10.75
N GLN A 5 -9.18 -3.31 -10.16
CA GLN A 5 -8.63 -1.97 -10.00
C GLN A 5 -7.50 -1.95 -8.96
N LEU A 6 -7.64 -2.68 -7.86
CA LEU A 6 -6.61 -2.81 -6.83
C LEU A 6 -5.40 -3.61 -7.35
N ASN A 7 -5.63 -4.75 -8.02
CA ASN A 7 -4.54 -5.50 -8.68
C ASN A 7 -3.79 -4.64 -9.71
N TYR A 8 -4.50 -3.83 -10.49
CA TYR A 8 -3.85 -2.93 -11.44
C TYR A 8 -2.98 -1.89 -10.74
N TYR A 9 -3.46 -1.25 -9.67
CA TYR A 9 -2.68 -0.24 -8.95
C TYR A 9 -1.38 -0.79 -8.37
N PHE A 10 -1.42 -1.99 -7.80
CA PHE A 10 -0.25 -2.65 -7.23
C PHE A 10 0.50 -3.57 -8.20
N SER A 11 0.13 -3.56 -9.49
CA SER A 11 0.87 -4.29 -10.51
C SER A 11 2.27 -3.68 -10.69
N PHE A 12 3.25 -4.51 -11.01
CA PHE A 12 4.62 -4.08 -11.29
C PHE A 12 4.67 -2.94 -12.32
N GLU A 13 3.91 -3.08 -13.41
CA GLU A 13 3.88 -2.10 -14.49
C GLU A 13 3.33 -0.74 -14.04
N ASN A 14 2.33 -0.73 -13.15
CA ASN A 14 1.79 0.52 -12.61
C ASN A 14 2.77 1.13 -11.61
N LEU A 15 3.28 0.35 -10.66
CA LEU A 15 4.22 0.85 -9.66
C LEU A 15 5.52 1.41 -10.27
N LEU A 16 5.96 0.90 -11.41
CA LEU A 16 7.11 1.44 -12.13
C LEU A 16 6.91 2.90 -12.56
N ARG A 17 5.69 3.29 -12.93
CA ARG A 17 5.37 4.60 -13.52
C ARG A 17 4.57 5.54 -12.60
N ASP A 18 3.77 4.97 -11.72
CA ASP A 18 2.80 5.69 -10.89
C ASP A 18 3.47 6.23 -9.63
N THR A 19 4.13 7.38 -9.81
CA THR A 19 4.74 8.11 -8.70
C THR A 19 3.70 8.59 -7.70
N TYR A 20 2.48 8.93 -8.13
CA TYR A 20 1.44 9.42 -7.22
C TYR A 20 1.04 8.37 -6.19
N LEU A 21 0.82 7.12 -6.61
CA LEU A 21 0.56 6.00 -5.68
C LEU A 21 1.74 5.80 -4.72
N ARG A 22 2.97 5.82 -5.24
CA ARG A 22 4.19 5.64 -4.44
C ARG A 22 4.40 6.73 -3.39
N LYS A 23 3.95 7.96 -3.65
CA LYS A 23 3.98 9.05 -2.65
C LYS A 23 3.04 8.82 -1.47
N GLN A 24 2.02 7.97 -1.62
CA GLN A 24 1.10 7.61 -0.54
C GLN A 24 1.61 6.42 0.30
N MET A 25 2.71 5.78 -0.10
CA MET A 25 3.30 4.66 0.63
C MET A 25 4.13 5.16 1.80
N ASN A 26 3.88 4.62 2.99
CA ASN A 26 4.71 4.87 4.17
C ASN A 26 6.04 4.07 4.13
N SER A 27 6.85 4.13 5.19
CA SER A 27 8.15 3.44 5.23
C SER A 27 8.04 1.92 5.10
N GLN A 28 6.88 1.35 5.38
CA GLN A 28 6.58 -0.08 5.24
C GLN A 28 5.80 -0.41 3.95
N GLY A 29 5.65 0.54 3.03
CA GLY A 29 4.96 0.36 1.75
C GLY A 29 3.44 0.39 1.82
N PHE A 30 2.86 0.70 2.99
CA PHE A 30 1.42 0.72 3.20
C PHE A 30 0.80 2.03 2.71
N VAL A 31 -0.38 1.90 2.09
CA VAL A 31 -1.22 3.00 1.66
C VAL A 31 -2.57 2.90 2.41
N PRO A 32 -3.06 3.97 3.06
CA PRO A 32 -4.35 3.96 3.72
C PRO A 32 -5.51 3.70 2.75
N LEU A 33 -6.47 2.85 3.12
CA LEU A 33 -7.70 2.63 2.34
C LEU A 33 -8.49 3.93 2.16
N LYS A 34 -8.46 4.80 3.18
CA LYS A 34 -9.03 6.16 3.14
C LYS A 34 -8.42 7.01 2.04
N LYS A 35 -7.16 6.78 1.66
CA LYS A 35 -6.54 7.49 0.55
C LYS A 35 -6.91 6.87 -0.80
N LEU A 36 -6.94 5.54 -0.87
CA LEU A 36 -7.28 4.81 -2.09
C LEU A 36 -8.72 5.05 -2.55
N ILE A 37 -9.67 5.18 -1.62
CA ILE A 37 -11.07 5.44 -1.96
C ILE A 37 -11.27 6.79 -2.66
N GLU A 38 -10.35 7.74 -2.49
CA GLU A 38 -10.36 9.03 -3.18
C GLU A 38 -9.91 8.94 -4.64
N PHE A 39 -9.26 7.84 -5.04
CA PHE A 39 -8.75 7.69 -6.40
C PHE A 39 -9.92 7.63 -7.38
N ASN A 40 -9.89 8.45 -8.43
CA ASN A 40 -11.02 8.65 -9.34
C ASN A 40 -11.71 7.35 -9.79
N ARG A 41 -10.94 6.31 -10.14
CA ARG A 41 -11.51 5.02 -10.58
C ARG A 41 -12.15 4.22 -9.43
N LEU A 42 -11.54 4.19 -8.25
CA LEU A 42 -12.13 3.51 -7.08
C LEU A 42 -13.34 4.27 -6.57
N LYS A 43 -13.26 5.61 -6.50
CA LYS A 43 -14.37 6.47 -6.13
C LYS A 43 -15.57 6.26 -7.05
N ALA A 44 -15.36 6.19 -8.36
CA ALA A 44 -16.42 5.91 -9.33
C ALA A 44 -17.05 4.52 -9.17
N LEU A 45 -16.25 3.50 -8.82
CA LEU A 45 -16.73 2.13 -8.63
C LEU A 45 -17.46 1.91 -7.29
N THR A 46 -17.12 2.69 -6.27
CA THR A 46 -17.55 2.44 -4.88
C THR A 46 -18.48 3.51 -4.32
N GLY A 47 -18.61 4.65 -5.01
CA GLY A 47 -19.29 5.83 -4.49
C GLY A 47 -18.63 6.44 -3.25
N GLY A 48 -17.37 6.11 -2.97
CA GLY A 48 -16.70 6.53 -1.74
C GLY A 48 -16.90 5.58 -0.55
N ASN A 49 -17.53 4.42 -0.74
CA ASN A 49 -17.76 3.46 0.34
C ASN A 49 -16.55 2.55 0.58
N ILE A 50 -15.82 2.80 1.67
CA ILE A 50 -14.64 2.03 2.09
C ILE A 50 -14.96 0.56 2.36
N GLN A 51 -16.16 0.24 2.84
CA GLN A 51 -16.56 -1.15 3.12
C GLN A 51 -16.48 -2.03 1.87
N LEU A 52 -16.69 -1.45 0.69
CA LEU A 52 -16.55 -2.19 -0.57
C LEU A 52 -15.09 -2.54 -0.91
N LEU A 53 -14.13 -1.73 -0.46
CA LEU A 53 -12.70 -2.06 -0.58
C LEU A 53 -12.34 -3.16 0.42
N GLU A 54 -12.77 -3.03 1.68
CA GLU A 54 -12.53 -4.02 2.74
C GLU A 54 -13.06 -5.40 2.35
N ASN A 55 -14.28 -5.46 1.82
CA ASN A 55 -14.89 -6.70 1.31
C ASN A 55 -14.16 -7.30 0.10
N ALA A 56 -13.37 -6.52 -0.63
CA ALA A 56 -12.59 -7.00 -1.76
C ALA A 56 -11.23 -7.60 -1.36
N LEU A 57 -10.70 -7.23 -0.18
CA LEU A 57 -9.36 -7.65 0.29
C LEU A 57 -9.15 -9.16 0.37
N PRO A 58 -10.12 -9.98 0.82
CA PRO A 58 -9.94 -11.43 0.88
C PRO A 58 -9.67 -12.09 -0.49
N PHE A 59 -9.98 -11.39 -1.59
CA PHE A 59 -9.81 -11.88 -2.96
C PHE A 59 -8.52 -11.38 -3.63
N LEU A 60 -7.63 -10.72 -2.90
CA LEU A 60 -6.40 -10.10 -3.41
C LEU A 60 -5.16 -10.76 -2.78
N PRO A 61 -4.75 -11.96 -3.25
CA PRO A 61 -3.66 -12.71 -2.62
C PRO A 61 -2.31 -11.99 -2.66
N GLU A 62 -2.06 -11.17 -3.68
CA GLU A 62 -0.83 -10.39 -3.87
C GLU A 62 -0.78 -9.11 -3.02
N ILE A 63 -1.88 -8.79 -2.33
CA ILE A 63 -1.99 -7.61 -1.48
C ILE A 63 -2.06 -8.06 -0.03
N GLU A 64 -1.32 -7.35 0.82
CA GLU A 64 -1.37 -7.48 2.27
C GLU A 64 -2.15 -6.30 2.84
N ALA A 65 -3.05 -6.59 3.79
CA ALA A 65 -3.84 -5.59 4.48
C ALA A 65 -3.53 -5.62 5.99
N PHE A 66 -3.33 -4.43 6.56
CA PHE A 66 -3.03 -4.26 7.98
C PHE A 66 -3.62 -2.93 8.46
N GLU A 67 -4.42 -2.96 9.53
CA GLU A 67 -5.00 -1.77 10.19
C GLU A 67 -5.63 -0.73 9.22
N GLY A 68 -6.43 -1.19 8.25
CA GLY A 68 -7.09 -0.29 7.28
C GLY A 68 -6.13 0.33 6.26
N LYS A 69 -4.93 -0.23 6.11
CA LYS A 69 -3.94 0.10 5.09
C LYS A 69 -3.61 -1.15 4.26
N ILE A 70 -3.15 -0.96 3.02
CA ILE A 70 -2.77 -2.06 2.13
C ILE A 70 -1.45 -1.81 1.41
N ARG A 71 -0.73 -2.88 1.07
CA ARG A 71 0.53 -2.86 0.32
C ARG A 71 0.68 -4.10 -0.58
N PRO A 72 1.61 -4.11 -1.55
CA PRO A 72 2.05 -5.36 -2.17
C PRO A 72 2.62 -6.31 -1.12
N ARG A 73 2.25 -7.59 -1.18
CA ARG A 73 2.77 -8.63 -0.28
C ARG A 73 4.29 -8.80 -0.44
N GLU A 74 4.77 -8.70 -1.66
CA GLU A 74 6.18 -8.88 -2.00
C GLU A 74 6.77 -7.63 -2.65
N ASN A 75 8.09 -7.45 -2.51
CA ASN A 75 8.86 -6.40 -3.19
C ASN A 75 8.37 -4.95 -2.92
N TRP A 76 7.53 -4.71 -1.91
CA TRP A 76 6.97 -3.39 -1.59
C TRP A 76 8.06 -2.33 -1.35
N SER A 77 9.19 -2.72 -0.74
CA SER A 77 10.28 -1.82 -0.35
C SER A 77 10.95 -1.12 -1.54
N LYS A 78 10.89 -1.72 -2.73
CA LYS A 78 11.43 -1.13 -3.98
C LYS A 78 10.65 0.09 -4.44
N TRP A 79 9.41 0.24 -3.99
CA TRP A 79 8.48 1.28 -4.45
C TRP A 79 8.39 2.46 -3.50
N VAL A 80 8.82 2.29 -2.24
CA VAL A 80 8.84 3.33 -1.22
C VAL A 80 9.79 4.45 -1.63
N LEU A 81 9.29 5.69 -1.60
CA LEU A 81 10.07 6.88 -1.94
C LEU A 81 10.84 7.42 -0.71
N PRO A 82 11.87 8.26 -0.91
CA PRO A 82 12.46 9.04 0.18
C PRO A 82 11.41 9.89 0.91
N PHE A 83 11.57 10.09 2.22
CA PHE A 83 10.57 10.75 3.06
C PHE A 83 10.16 12.13 2.55
N GLU A 84 11.10 12.92 2.03
CA GLU A 84 10.85 14.26 1.51
C GLU A 84 9.97 14.27 0.26
N GLN A 85 9.89 13.13 -0.46
CA GLN A 85 9.12 12.99 -1.69
C GLN A 85 7.71 12.45 -1.45
N ARG A 86 7.37 12.05 -0.23
CA ARG A 86 6.07 11.47 0.13
C ARG A 86 5.04 12.56 0.44
N ASP A 87 3.78 12.23 0.20
CA ASP A 87 2.65 13.07 0.59
C ASP A 87 2.25 12.79 2.06
N ASP A 88 1.32 13.56 2.60
CA ASP A 88 0.91 13.47 4.02
C ASP A 88 0.53 12.03 4.43
N ALA A 89 -0.20 11.31 3.57
CA ALA A 89 -0.57 9.91 3.81
C ALA A 89 0.63 8.95 3.82
N GLY A 90 1.69 9.24 3.05
CA GLY A 90 2.94 8.47 3.04
C GLY A 90 3.93 8.89 4.13
N LYS A 91 3.68 10.00 4.83
CA LYS A 91 4.42 10.43 6.02
C LYS A 91 3.79 9.92 7.31
N GLU A 92 2.56 9.41 7.25
CA GLU A 92 1.89 8.75 8.36
C GLU A 92 2.60 7.40 8.64
N GLU A 93 3.63 7.47 9.47
CA GLU A 93 4.25 6.29 10.03
C GLU A 93 3.31 5.68 11.09
N ASN A 94 3.26 4.36 11.14
CA ASN A 94 2.47 3.68 12.16
C ASN A 94 3.10 4.01 13.53
N GLU A 95 2.42 4.80 14.36
CA GLU A 95 2.89 5.23 15.70
C GLU A 95 3.22 4.07 16.67
N ASN A 96 2.92 2.81 16.30
CA ASN A 96 3.06 1.63 17.17
C ASN A 96 3.89 0.47 16.61
N LEU A 97 4.73 0.67 15.59
CA LEU A 97 5.70 -0.35 15.18
C LEU A 97 7.09 0.10 15.65
N GLU A 98 7.57 -0.52 16.73
CA GLU A 98 9.00 -0.61 17.00
C GLU A 98 9.71 -1.01 15.69
N PRO A 99 10.84 -0.36 15.35
CA PRO A 99 11.59 -0.77 14.18
C PRO A 99 11.97 -2.24 14.34
N GLU A 100 11.41 -3.10 13.49
CA GLU A 100 11.90 -4.48 13.34
C GLU A 100 13.41 -4.38 13.10
N GLU A 101 14.20 -4.81 14.10
CA GLU A 101 15.64 -4.92 13.97
C GLU A 101 15.93 -5.70 12.68
N PRO A 102 16.92 -5.28 11.86
CA PRO A 102 17.32 -6.08 10.72
C PRO A 102 17.69 -7.48 11.23
N GLN A 103 16.94 -8.49 10.79
CA GLN A 103 17.16 -9.88 11.17
C GLN A 103 18.65 -10.16 11.08
N LYS A 104 19.27 -10.43 12.25
CA LYS A 104 20.66 -10.85 12.31
C LYS A 104 20.79 -12.06 11.41
N VAL A 105 21.48 -11.89 10.28
CA VAL A 105 21.95 -13.00 9.46
C VAL A 105 22.74 -13.90 10.40
N SER A 106 22.14 -15.04 10.77
CA SER A 106 22.86 -16.07 11.49
C SER A 106 23.90 -16.64 10.52
N THR A 107 25.10 -16.07 10.54
CA THR A 107 26.29 -16.74 10.05
C THR A 107 26.53 -17.91 10.98
N ASN A 108 25.97 -19.07 10.63
CA ASN A 108 26.40 -20.32 11.24
C ASN A 108 27.81 -20.60 10.74
N VAL A 109 28.76 -20.54 11.67
CA VAL A 109 30.12 -21.10 11.57
C VAL A 109 30.03 -22.60 11.82
#